data_AF-A0A537STY7-F1
#
_entry.id   AF-A0A537STY7-F1
#
_cell.length_a   1.000
_cell.length_b   1.000
_cell.length_c   1.000
_cell.angle_alpha   90.00
_cell.angle_beta   90.00
_cell.angle_gamma   90.00
#
_symmetry.space_group_name_H-M   'P 1'
#
loop_
_entity.id
_entity.type
_entity.pdbx_description
1 polymer ?
#
loop_
_entity_poly.entity_id
_entity_poly.type
_entity_poly.pdbx_seq_one_letter_code
_entity_poly.pdbx_strand_id
1 'polypeptide(L)'
;NLRRALRPSGRLAFACWREPRENPFFMAPLQAVYKHAPRLPQPEPEEPGPFSFASEQRVRRILSAAGFQEIAMEACDLSLDLAVGRGLDAAVQSALEIGPAARALAEQSPDVVAAATNSIREALAPFARREAVPLPAAIWIVTARPT
;
A
#
# COMPACT_ATOMS: atom_id res chain seq x y z
N ASN A 1 15.30 15.40 -11.83
CA ASN A 1 14.80 16.40 -10.88
C ASN A 1 15.48 16.25 -9.51
N LEU A 2 15.28 15.14 -8.77
CA LEU A 2 15.84 14.97 -7.42
C LEU A 2 17.37 15.10 -7.36
N ARG A 3 18.11 14.36 -8.20
CA ARG A 3 19.58 14.44 -8.24
C ARG A 3 20.09 15.86 -8.47
N ARG A 4 19.49 16.59 -9.40
CA ARG A 4 19.84 17.99 -9.73
C ARG A 4 19.54 18.97 -8.60
N ALA A 5 18.59 18.65 -7.73
CA ALA A 5 18.19 19.49 -6.61
C ALA A 5 19.04 19.25 -5.34
N LEU A 6 19.78 18.14 -5.29
CA LEU A 6 20.65 17.82 -4.16
C LEU A 6 21.97 18.59 -4.25
N ARG A 7 22.48 19.05 -3.10
CA ARG A 7 23.88 19.45 -2.95
C ARG A 7 24.81 18.24 -3.17
N PRO A 8 26.11 18.43 -3.46
CA PRO A 8 27.05 17.31 -3.69
C PRO A 8 27.11 16.28 -2.55
N SER A 9 26.97 16.70 -1.29
CA SER A 9 26.91 15.82 -0.10
C SER A 9 25.49 15.41 0.30
N GLY A 10 24.50 15.66 -0.56
CA GLY A 10 23.10 15.32 -0.32
C GLY A 10 22.87 13.81 -0.30
N ARG A 11 21.75 13.40 0.30
CA ARG A 11 21.31 12.01 0.32
C ARG A 11 19.86 11.94 -0.14
N LEU A 12 19.51 10.87 -0.83
CA LEU A 12 18.13 10.50 -1.13
C LEU A 12 17.68 9.48 -0.08
N ALA A 13 16.51 9.69 0.51
CA ALA A 13 15.82 8.71 1.34
C ALA A 13 14.32 8.77 1.05
N PHE A 14 13.67 7.62 0.90
CA PHE A 14 12.22 7.54 0.77
C PHE A 14 11.70 6.18 1.24
N ALA A 15 10.40 6.10 1.48
CA ALA A 15 9.68 4.85 1.76
C ALA A 15 8.77 4.49 0.59
N CYS A 16 8.68 3.20 0.27
CA CYS A 16 7.70 2.69 -0.69
C CYS A 16 7.19 1.32 -0.25
N TRP A 17 5.98 0.95 -0.67
CA TRP A 17 5.40 -0.35 -0.28
C TRP A 17 6.19 -1.52 -0.85
N ARG A 18 6.34 -2.58 -0.05
CA ARG A 18 6.76 -3.91 -0.53
C ARG A 18 5.60 -4.61 -1.23
N GLU A 19 5.74 -5.88 -1.58
CA GLU A 19 4.75 -6.59 -2.40
C GLU A 19 3.33 -6.56 -1.79
N PRO A 20 2.25 -6.59 -2.59
CA PRO A 20 0.88 -6.61 -2.07
C PRO A 20 0.64 -7.75 -1.07
N ARG A 21 1.23 -8.93 -1.29
CA ARG A 21 1.12 -10.10 -0.40
C ARG A 21 1.66 -9.85 1.01
N GLU A 22 2.55 -8.87 1.18
CA GLU A 22 3.14 -8.48 2.47
C GLU A 22 2.35 -7.32 3.12
N ASN A 23 1.31 -6.82 2.44
CA ASN A 23 0.49 -5.70 2.87
C ASN A 23 -0.99 -6.07 3.09
N PRO A 24 -1.31 -6.96 4.05
CA PRO A 24 -2.69 -7.22 4.49
C PRO A 24 -3.51 -5.95 4.80
N PHE A 25 -2.85 -4.88 5.26
CA PHE A 25 -3.46 -3.56 5.46
C PHE A 25 -4.33 -3.10 4.26
N PHE A 26 -3.87 -3.33 3.03
CA PHE A 26 -4.64 -3.03 1.82
C PHE A 26 -5.38 -4.26 1.28
N MET A 27 -4.79 -5.45 1.42
CA MET A 27 -5.28 -6.65 0.74
C MET A 27 -6.46 -7.31 1.44
N ALA A 28 -6.56 -7.25 2.77
CA ALA A 28 -7.69 -7.86 3.47
C ALA A 28 -9.05 -7.25 3.06
N PRO A 29 -9.21 -5.90 3.03
CA PRO A 29 -10.44 -5.30 2.51
C PRO A 29 -10.68 -5.60 1.02
N LEU A 30 -9.63 -5.55 0.19
CA LEU A 30 -9.75 -5.83 -1.23
C LEU A 30 -10.27 -7.24 -1.51
N GLN A 31 -9.76 -8.24 -0.79
CA GLN A 31 -10.22 -9.62 -0.94
C GLN A 31 -11.68 -9.80 -0.50
N ALA A 32 -12.15 -9.03 0.48
CA ALA A 32 -13.56 -9.00 0.84
C ALA A 32 -14.43 -8.40 -0.27
N VAL A 33 -13.97 -7.33 -0.93
CA VAL A 33 -14.68 -6.72 -2.08
C VAL A 33 -14.82 -7.71 -3.24
N TYR A 34 -13.78 -8.49 -3.54
CA TYR A 34 -13.80 -9.47 -4.65
C TYR A 34 -14.78 -10.64 -4.49
N LYS A 35 -15.48 -10.74 -3.34
CA LYS A 35 -16.64 -11.64 -3.21
C LYS A 35 -17.88 -11.13 -3.95
N HIS A 36 -17.95 -9.82 -4.23
CA HIS A 36 -19.14 -9.14 -4.74
C HIS A 36 -18.89 -8.36 -6.04
N ALA A 37 -17.67 -7.90 -6.25
CA ALA A 37 -17.28 -7.12 -7.42
C ALA A 37 -16.24 -7.87 -8.28
N PRO A 38 -16.18 -7.58 -9.60
CA PRO A 38 -15.14 -8.12 -10.46
C PRO A 38 -13.74 -7.80 -9.94
N ARG A 39 -12.78 -8.69 -10.23
CA ARG A 39 -11.38 -8.43 -9.90
C ARG A 39 -10.85 -7.27 -10.73
N LEU A 40 -10.08 -6.39 -10.09
CA LEU A 40 -9.33 -5.37 -10.83
C LEU A 40 -8.35 -6.06 -11.79
N PRO A 41 -8.08 -5.47 -12.96
CA PRO A 41 -7.03 -5.95 -13.83
C PRO A 41 -5.72 -6.00 -13.05
N GLN A 42 -4.96 -7.08 -13.25
CA GLN A 42 -3.62 -7.16 -12.69
C GLN A 42 -2.75 -6.13 -13.41
N PRO A 43 -2.09 -5.22 -12.68
CA PRO A 43 -1.19 -4.29 -13.31
C PRO A 43 -0.03 -5.06 -13.94
N GLU A 44 0.39 -4.64 -15.13
CA GLU A 44 1.59 -5.18 -15.75
C GLU A 44 2.82 -4.91 -14.86
N PRO A 45 3.89 -5.72 -14.97
CA PRO A 45 5.13 -5.45 -14.26
C PRO A 45 5.56 -4.01 -14.52
N GLU A 46 5.80 -3.28 -13.44
CA GLU A 46 6.29 -1.90 -13.46
C GLU A 46 5.26 -0.80 -13.77
N GLU A 47 3.98 -1.13 -13.92
CA GLU A 47 2.94 -0.11 -14.06
C GLU A 47 2.88 0.86 -12.87
N PRO A 48 2.42 2.11 -13.09
CA PRO A 48 2.21 3.07 -12.02
C PRO A 48 1.22 2.53 -10.98
N GLY A 49 1.55 2.72 -9.71
CA GLY A 49 0.70 2.28 -8.60
C GLY A 49 1.44 2.31 -7.26
N PRO A 50 0.72 2.08 -6.15
CA PRO A 50 1.32 2.12 -4.81
C PRO A 50 2.45 1.11 -4.64
N PHE A 51 2.37 -0.04 -5.32
CA PHE A 51 3.36 -1.12 -5.27
C PHE A 51 4.37 -1.07 -6.42
N SER A 52 4.39 0.01 -7.20
CA SER A 52 5.29 0.15 -8.35
C SER A 52 6.77 -0.05 -7.95
N PHE A 53 7.15 0.39 -6.75
CA PHE A 53 8.52 0.25 -6.22
C PHE A 53 8.69 -0.93 -5.24
N ALA A 54 7.83 -1.96 -5.33
CA ALA A 54 7.96 -3.17 -4.50
C ALA A 54 9.18 -4.02 -4.87
N SER A 55 9.59 -4.04 -6.14
CA SER A 55 10.76 -4.80 -6.59
C SER A 55 12.06 -4.04 -6.32
N GLU A 56 12.96 -4.65 -5.54
CA GLU A 56 14.29 -4.08 -5.30
C GLU A 56 15.07 -3.88 -6.59
N GLN A 57 15.00 -4.85 -7.50
CA GLN A 57 15.73 -4.83 -8.77
C GLN A 57 15.29 -3.65 -9.63
N ARG A 58 13.98 -3.35 -9.64
CA ARG A 58 13.44 -2.19 -10.34
C ARG A 58 13.96 -0.88 -9.75
N VAL A 59 13.85 -0.72 -8.43
CA VAL A 59 14.28 0.50 -7.74
C VAL A 59 15.78 0.74 -7.96
N ARG A 60 16.60 -0.31 -7.85
CA ARG A 60 18.04 -0.25 -8.14
C ARG A 60 18.32 0.22 -9.57
N ARG A 61 17.64 -0.35 -10.58
CA ARG A 61 17.80 0.10 -11.98
C ARG A 61 17.47 1.57 -12.16
N ILE A 62 16.32 2.01 -11.63
CA ILE A 62 15.85 3.40 -11.77
C ILE A 62 16.85 4.37 -11.13
N LEU A 63 17.27 4.09 -9.90
CA LEU A 63 18.19 4.96 -9.16
C LEU A 63 19.59 4.98 -9.80
N SER A 64 20.13 3.83 -10.20
CA SER A 64 21.41 3.77 -10.91
C SER A 64 21.38 4.55 -12.22
N ALA A 65 20.34 4.36 -13.04
CA ALA A 65 20.16 5.11 -14.30
C ALA A 65 20.00 6.61 -14.07
N ALA A 66 19.46 7.03 -12.92
CA ALA A 66 19.32 8.42 -12.54
C ALA A 66 20.63 9.07 -12.02
N GLY A 67 21.71 8.30 -11.87
CA GLY A 67 23.00 8.76 -11.33
C GLY A 67 23.06 8.75 -9.80
N PHE A 68 22.42 7.76 -9.17
CA PHE A 68 22.60 7.48 -7.76
C PHE A 68 23.46 6.23 -7.56
N GLN A 69 24.24 6.22 -6.49
CA GLN A 69 25.09 5.12 -6.02
C GLN A 69 24.78 4.79 -4.55
N GLU A 70 25.45 3.77 -4.01
CA GLU A 70 25.28 3.33 -2.62
C GLU A 70 23.80 3.06 -2.28
N ILE A 71 23.08 2.45 -3.23
CA ILE A 71 21.64 2.18 -3.09
C ILE A 71 21.44 1.05 -2.08
N ALA A 72 20.78 1.36 -0.98
CA ALA A 72 20.35 0.40 0.03
C ALA A 72 18.83 0.31 0.08
N MET A 73 18.32 -0.89 0.29
CA MET A 73 16.90 -1.18 0.48
C MET A 73 16.77 -2.00 1.75
N GLU A 74 16.11 -1.41 2.75
CA GLU A 74 15.90 -2.03 4.05
C GLU A 74 14.42 -2.41 4.20
N ALA A 75 14.15 -3.68 4.51
CA ALA A 75 12.80 -4.14 4.77
C ALA A 75 12.35 -3.63 6.14
N CYS A 76 11.19 -2.97 6.19
CA CYS A 76 10.58 -2.51 7.44
C CYS A 76 9.15 -3.04 7.53
N ASP A 77 8.92 -3.88 8.53
CA ASP A 77 7.62 -4.42 8.88
C ASP A 77 6.90 -3.49 9.85
N LEU A 78 5.64 -3.22 9.55
CA LEU A 78 4.80 -2.27 10.25
C LEU A 78 3.51 -2.96 10.70
N SER A 79 2.93 -2.43 11.79
CA SER A 79 1.54 -2.70 12.16
C SER A 79 0.79 -1.38 12.11
N LEU A 80 -0.06 -1.22 11.10
CA LEU A 80 -0.79 0.02 10.85
C LEU A 80 -2.23 -0.14 11.32
N ASP A 81 -2.72 0.85 12.05
CA ASP A 81 -4.11 0.89 12.49
C ASP A 81 -5.00 1.48 11.41
N LEU A 82 -5.81 0.63 10.77
CA LEU A 82 -6.76 1.06 9.74
C LEU A 82 -7.92 1.87 10.34
N ALA A 83 -8.21 1.71 11.64
CA ALA A 83 -9.25 2.48 12.33
C ALA A 83 -8.80 3.88 12.72
N VAL A 84 -7.49 4.13 12.78
CA VAL A 84 -6.90 5.36 13.33
C VAL A 84 -7.46 5.65 14.74
N GLY A 85 -7.56 4.62 15.57
CA GLY A 85 -8.07 4.73 16.94
C GLY A 85 -9.57 5.01 17.06
N ARG A 86 -10.39 4.75 16.03
CA ARG A 86 -11.84 5.04 16.03
C ARG A 86 -12.74 3.80 15.89
N GLY A 87 -12.16 2.62 16.09
CA GLY A 87 -12.87 1.35 16.08
C GLY A 87 -13.16 0.79 14.69
N LEU A 88 -13.80 -0.38 14.69
CA LEU A 88 -14.03 -1.19 13.49
C LEU A 88 -14.83 -0.44 12.41
N ASP A 89 -15.83 0.35 12.81
CA ASP A 89 -16.65 1.14 11.86
C ASP A 89 -15.78 2.12 11.06
N ALA A 90 -14.87 2.81 11.74
CA ALA A 90 -13.96 3.74 11.09
C ALA A 90 -12.97 3.01 10.18
N ALA A 91 -12.50 1.81 10.57
CA ALA A 91 -11.61 1.00 9.72
C ALA A 91 -12.31 0.57 8.42
N VAL A 92 -13.56 0.15 8.51
CA VAL A 92 -14.38 -0.19 7.34
C VAL A 92 -14.53 1.05 6.45
N GLN A 93 -14.87 2.21 7.03
CA GLN A 93 -15.00 3.45 6.27
C GLN A 93 -13.68 3.85 5.58
N SER A 94 -12.54 3.75 6.26
CA SER A 94 -11.23 4.05 5.66
C SER A 94 -10.90 3.13 4.48
N ALA A 95 -11.29 1.85 4.53
CA ALA A 95 -11.14 0.94 3.40
C ALA A 95 -12.04 1.27 2.19
N LEU A 96 -13.19 1.89 2.44
CA LEU A 96 -14.11 2.34 1.39
C LEU A 96 -13.67 3.65 0.72
N GLU A 97 -12.88 4.47 1.42
CA GLU A 97 -12.44 5.78 0.93
C GLU A 97 -11.09 5.72 0.22
N ILE A 98 -10.15 4.90 0.70
CA ILE A 98 -8.75 4.92 0.25
C ILE A 98 -8.26 3.51 -0.12
N GLY A 99 -7.51 3.44 -1.21
CA GLY A 99 -6.77 2.24 -1.61
C GLY A 99 -7.53 1.36 -2.61
N PRO A 100 -7.06 0.11 -2.79
CA PRO A 100 -7.55 -0.72 -3.88
C PRO A 100 -9.00 -1.19 -3.70
N ALA A 101 -9.48 -1.32 -2.46
CA ALA A 101 -10.87 -1.67 -2.17
C ALA A 101 -11.83 -0.58 -2.65
N ALA A 102 -11.56 0.68 -2.30
CA ALA A 102 -12.29 1.85 -2.82
C ALA A 102 -12.31 1.87 -4.36
N ARG A 103 -11.15 1.64 -5.01
CA ARG A 103 -11.05 1.57 -6.48
C ARG A 103 -11.92 0.47 -7.09
N ALA A 104 -11.95 -0.71 -6.47
CA ALA A 104 -12.78 -1.83 -6.95
C ALA A 104 -14.29 -1.56 -6.81
N LEU A 105 -14.68 -0.68 -5.89
CA LEU A 105 -16.08 -0.31 -5.62
C LEU A 105 -16.56 0.94 -6.37
N ALA A 106 -15.67 1.74 -6.95
CA ALA A 106 -15.98 3.07 -7.50
C ALA A 106 -17.10 3.09 -8.55
N GLU A 107 -17.24 2.01 -9.34
CA GLU A 107 -18.23 1.89 -10.42
C GLU A 107 -19.28 0.80 -10.14
N GLN A 108 -19.39 0.34 -8.88
CA GLN A 108 -20.33 -0.71 -8.49
C GLN A 108 -21.68 -0.14 -8.05
N SER A 109 -22.73 -0.97 -8.11
CA SER A 109 -24.06 -0.57 -7.64
C SER A 109 -24.09 -0.39 -6.11
N PRO A 110 -25.04 0.40 -5.57
CA PRO A 110 -25.21 0.56 -4.12
C PRO A 110 -25.37 -0.77 -3.37
N ASP A 111 -26.06 -1.75 -3.96
CA ASP A 111 -26.26 -3.07 -3.36
C ASP A 111 -24.94 -3.86 -3.26
N VAL A 112 -24.09 -3.79 -4.30
CA VAL A 112 -22.76 -4.42 -4.29
C VAL A 112 -21.87 -3.75 -3.25
N VAL A 113 -21.90 -2.41 -3.16
CA VAL A 113 -21.14 -1.64 -2.16
C VAL A 113 -21.58 -2.01 -0.75
N ALA A 114 -22.89 -2.13 -0.48
CA ALA A 114 -23.41 -2.53 0.82
C ALA A 114 -22.99 -3.97 1.20
N ALA A 115 -23.08 -4.92 0.26
CA ALA A 115 -22.66 -6.30 0.48
C ALA A 115 -21.13 -6.40 0.73
N ALA A 116 -20.34 -5.68 -0.05
CA ALA A 116 -18.89 -5.60 0.13
C ALA A 116 -18.50 -4.96 1.46
N THR A 117 -19.21 -3.91 1.88
CA THR A 117 -19.01 -3.25 3.19
C THR A 117 -19.17 -4.24 4.35
N ASN A 118 -20.21 -5.08 4.30
CA ASN A 118 -20.42 -6.13 5.31
C ASN A 118 -19.29 -7.17 5.28
N SER A 119 -18.85 -7.61 4.10
CA SER A 119 -17.72 -8.53 3.99
C SER A 119 -16.39 -7.93 4.44
N ILE A 120 -16.15 -6.64 4.22
CA ILE A 120 -14.97 -5.93 4.74
C ILE A 120 -15.01 -5.94 6.26
N ARG A 121 -16.14 -5.57 6.86
CA ARG A 121 -16.33 -5.61 8.31
C ARG A 121 -16.02 -6.98 8.89
N GLU A 122 -16.57 -8.05 8.30
CA GLU A 122 -16.29 -9.43 8.73
C GLU A 122 -14.81 -9.79 8.61
N ALA A 123 -14.15 -9.36 7.53
CA ALA A 123 -12.72 -9.62 7.33
C ALA A 123 -11.83 -8.86 8.32
N LEU A 124 -12.26 -7.66 8.76
CA LEU A 124 -11.52 -6.81 9.68
C LEU A 124 -11.79 -7.12 11.16
N ALA A 125 -12.96 -7.67 11.49
CA ALA A 125 -13.36 -7.95 12.88
C ALA A 125 -12.35 -8.80 13.67
N PRO A 126 -11.69 -9.85 13.10
CA PRO A 126 -10.68 -10.63 13.83
C PRO A 126 -9.46 -9.81 14.27
N PHE A 127 -9.17 -8.72 13.57
CA PHE A 127 -8.05 -7.82 13.86
C PHE A 127 -8.42 -6.73 14.86
N ALA A 128 -9.72 -6.49 15.13
CA ALA A 128 -10.15 -5.43 16.03
C ALA A 128 -9.61 -5.63 17.46
N ARG A 129 -9.03 -4.57 18.02
CA ARG A 129 -8.47 -4.49 19.36
C ARG A 129 -8.88 -3.15 19.98
N ARG A 130 -9.92 -3.16 20.83
CA ARG A 130 -10.52 -1.94 21.37
C ARG A 130 -10.91 -0.99 20.22
N GLU A 131 -10.30 0.19 20.15
CA GLU A 131 -10.54 1.21 19.12
C GLU A 131 -9.58 1.11 17.93
N ALA A 132 -8.69 0.12 17.89
CA ALA A 132 -7.74 -0.09 16.81
C ALA A 132 -8.10 -1.33 15.96
N VAL A 133 -7.73 -1.31 14.69
CA VAL A 133 -7.73 -2.46 13.77
C VAL A 133 -6.32 -2.56 13.16
N PRO A 134 -5.33 -3.07 13.93
CA PRO A 134 -3.97 -3.23 13.45
C PRO A 134 -3.86 -4.33 12.39
N LEU A 135 -3.31 -3.98 11.23
CA LEU A 135 -3.00 -4.91 10.17
C LEU A 135 -1.51 -4.86 9.81
N PRO A 136 -0.89 -6.00 9.46
CA PRO A 136 0.46 -5.99 8.92
C PRO A 136 0.55 -5.14 7.66
N ALA A 137 1.62 -4.37 7.57
CA ALA A 137 2.04 -3.64 6.39
C ALA A 137 3.57 -3.70 6.27
N ALA A 138 4.07 -3.43 5.07
CA ALA A 138 5.46 -3.68 4.75
C ALA A 138 5.95 -2.62 3.76
N ILE A 139 7.02 -1.92 4.13
CA ILE A 139 7.69 -0.93 3.28
C ILE A 139 9.18 -1.27 3.08
N TRP A 140 9.73 -0.75 1.99
CA TRP A 140 11.15 -0.53 1.84
C TRP A 140 11.50 0.85 2.36
N ILE A 141 12.56 0.95 3.17
CA ILE A 141 13.28 2.21 3.38
C ILE A 141 14.44 2.21 2.39
N VAL A 142 14.38 3.11 1.42
CA VAL A 142 15.38 3.21 0.35
C VAL A 142 16.28 4.40 0.63
N THR A 143 17.58 4.19 0.55
CA THR A 143 18.58 5.28 0.63
C THR A 143 19.57 5.19 -0.53
N ALA A 144 20.07 6.35 -0.97
CA ALA A 144 21.09 6.44 -2.01
C ALA A 144 21.84 7.78 -1.96
N ARG A 145 22.99 7.87 -2.65
CA ARG A 145 23.79 9.09 -2.80
C ARG A 145 23.92 9.50 -4.27
N PRO A 146 23.91 10.80 -4.60
CA PRO A 146 24.20 11.23 -5.96
C PRO A 146 25.67 10.92 -6.29
N THR A 147 25.93 10.48 -7.53
CA THR A 147 27.28 10.48 -8.12
C THR A 147 27.74 11.90 -8.42
#